data_AF-A0A919QL14-F1
#
_entry.id   AF-A0A919QL14-F1
#
_cell.length_a   1.000
_cell.length_b   1.000
_cell.length_c   1.000
_cell.angle_alpha   90.00
_cell.angle_beta   90.00
_cell.angle_gamma   90.00
#
_symmetry.space_group_name_H-M   'P 1'
#
loop_
_entity.id
_entity.type
_entity.pdbx_description
1 polymer ?
#
loop_
_entity_poly.entity_id
_entity_poly.type
_entity_poly.pdbx_seq_one_letter_code
_entity_poly.pdbx_strand_id
1 'polypeptide(L)' 'MSEYAPTFSLVDSDGDGLISAEELVRLADLLGQPLGEDGAEAVIRKVDGDGDGLINLEEFGGWLQSAR' A
#
# COMPACT_ATOMS: atom_id res chain seq x y z
N MET A 1 0.02 18.85 -3.00
CA MET A 1 0.70 18.18 -1.87
C MET A 1 -0.27 17.13 -1.38
N SER A 2 -0.10 15.89 -1.82
CA SER A 2 -1.00 14.80 -1.43
C SER A 2 -0.82 14.52 0.06
N GLU A 3 -1.92 14.52 0.82
CA GLU A 3 -1.94 14.31 2.28
C GLU A 3 -1.32 12.95 2.68
N TYR A 4 -1.29 12.00 1.76
CA TYR A 4 -0.80 10.63 1.95
C TYR A 4 0.69 10.44 1.68
N ALA A 5 1.39 11.45 1.14
CA ALA A 5 2.82 11.38 0.84
C ALA A 5 3.72 10.96 2.03
N PRO A 6 3.52 11.44 3.28
CA PRO A 6 4.36 11.00 4.40
C PRO A 6 4.11 9.54 4.81
N THR A 7 2.88 9.04 4.68
CA THR A 7 2.58 7.64 4.93
C THR A 7 3.09 6.78 3.78
N PHE A 8 2.91 7.22 2.54
CA PHE A 8 3.39 6.54 1.35
C PHE A 8 4.91 6.34 1.40
N SER A 9 5.66 7.39 1.70
CA SER A 9 7.12 7.34 1.82
C SER A 9 7.63 6.51 3.01
N LEU A 10 6.77 6.10 3.95
CA LEU A 10 7.12 5.15 5.01
C LEU A 10 6.97 3.69 4.56
N VAL A 11 6.17 3.46 3.51
CA VAL A 11 5.91 2.12 2.95
C VAL A 11 6.85 1.87 1.78
N ASP A 12 6.81 2.78 0.81
CA ASP A 12 7.64 2.84 -0.39
C ASP A 12 9.11 2.98 0.02
N SER A 13 9.77 1.83 0.06
CA SER A 13 11.13 1.67 0.59
C SER A 13 12.19 1.82 -0.49
N ASP A 14 11.84 1.53 -1.74
CA ASP A 14 12.71 1.71 -2.91
C ASP A 14 12.52 3.08 -3.60
N GLY A 15 11.46 3.81 -3.25
CA GLY A 15 11.19 5.17 -3.68
C GLY A 15 10.70 5.23 -5.13
N ASP A 16 10.08 4.15 -5.62
CA ASP A 16 9.60 4.06 -7.00
C ASP A 16 8.24 4.75 -7.19
N GLY A 17 7.59 5.16 -6.09
CA GLY A 17 6.28 5.81 -6.11
C GLY A 17 5.12 4.83 -6.18
N LEU A 18 5.37 3.54 -5.97
CA LEU A 18 4.42 2.43 -5.96
C LEU A 18 4.59 1.64 -4.64
N ILE A 19 3.59 0.85 -4.28
CA ILE A 19 3.65 -0.05 -3.12
C ILE A 19 3.44 -1.47 -3.61
N SER A 20 4.48 -2.27 -3.43
CA SER A 20 4.49 -3.69 -3.74
C SER A 20 3.82 -4.52 -2.64
N ALA A 21 3.42 -5.76 -2.96
CA ALA A 21 2.93 -6.72 -1.96
C ALA A 21 3.92 -6.90 -0.81
N GLU A 22 5.20 -7.01 -1.13
CA GLU A 22 6.28 -7.16 -0.16
C GLU A 22 6.41 -5.96 0.78
N GLU A 23 6.23 -4.74 0.26
CA GLU A 23 6.33 -3.50 1.03
C GLU A 23 5.10 -3.31 1.92
N LEU A 24 3.92 -3.68 1.42
CA LEU A 24 2.70 -3.71 2.20
C LEU A 24 2.79 -4.72 3.36
N VAL A 25 3.34 -5.91 3.12
CA VAL A 25 3.60 -6.91 4.18
C VAL A 25 4.54 -6.35 5.23
N ARG A 26 5.63 -5.70 4.82
CA ARG A 26 6.59 -5.08 5.76
C ARG A 26 5.94 -3.97 6.59
N LEU A 27 5.12 -3.13 5.97
CA LEU A 27 4.37 -2.11 6.69
C LEU A 27 3.42 -2.73 7.72
N ALA A 28 2.69 -3.76 7.31
CA ALA A 28 1.75 -4.45 8.17
C ALA A 28 2.45 -5.08 9.39
N ASP A 29 3.64 -5.64 9.19
CA ASP A 29 4.51 -6.13 10.26
C ASP A 29 4.97 -5.00 11.20
N LEU A 30 5.39 -3.85 10.65
CA LEU A 30 5.77 -2.65 11.41
C LEU A 30 4.61 -2.07 12.24
N LEU A 31 3.38 -2.16 11.74
CA LEU A 31 2.16 -1.75 12.45
C LEU A 31 1.71 -2.77 13.51
N GLY A 32 2.41 -3.92 13.63
CA GLY A 32 2.07 -5.00 14.56
C GLY A 32 0.85 -5.82 14.11
N GLN A 33 0.45 -5.70 12.84
CA GLN A 33 -0.60 -6.48 12.21
C GLN A 33 -0.01 -7.27 11.03
N PRO A 34 0.79 -8.33 11.28
CA PRO A 34 1.44 -9.08 10.23
C PRO A 34 0.40 -9.60 9.23
N LEU A 35 0.47 -9.09 8.00
CA LEU A 35 -0.27 -9.59 6.85
C LEU A 35 0.65 -10.59 6.14
N GLY A 36 0.16 -11.80 5.89
CA GLY A 36 0.86 -12.73 5.00
C GLY A 36 0.78 -12.25 3.55
N GLU A 37 1.57 -12.86 2.67
CA GLU A 37 1.57 -12.59 1.22
C GLU A 37 0.15 -12.68 0.65
N ASP A 38 -0.62 -13.71 0.98
CA ASP A 38 -2.03 -13.85 0.57
C ASP A 38 -2.91 -12.66 1.00
N GLY A 39 -2.66 -12.11 2.19
CA GLY A 39 -3.40 -10.99 2.73
C GLY A 39 -3.04 -9.69 2.01
N ALA A 40 -1.75 -9.47 1.76
CA ALA A 40 -1.29 -8.32 1.00
C ALA A 40 -1.78 -8.38 -0.46
N GLU A 41 -1.74 -9.54 -1.10
CA GLU A 41 -2.26 -9.72 -2.46
C GLU A 41 -3.77 -9.46 -2.53
N ALA A 42 -4.52 -9.85 -1.49
CA ALA A 42 -5.95 -9.56 -1.40
C ALA A 42 -6.24 -8.06 -1.21
N VAL A 43 -5.38 -7.34 -0.49
CA VAL A 43 -5.49 -5.87 -0.35
C VAL A 43 -5.14 -5.19 -1.66
N ILE A 44 -4.03 -5.58 -2.29
CA ILE A 44 -3.61 -5.06 -3.60
C ILE A 44 -4.73 -5.26 -4.60
N ARG A 45 -5.23 -6.48 -4.83
CA ARG A 45 -6.32 -6.72 -5.78
C ARG A 45 -7.62 -5.95 -5.52
N LYS A 46 -7.80 -5.41 -4.30
CA LYS A 46 -8.96 -4.64 -3.91
C LYS A 46 -8.77 -3.13 -4.10
N VAL A 47 -7.52 -2.69 -4.15
CA VAL A 47 -7.10 -1.28 -4.23
C VAL A 47 -6.56 -0.96 -5.61
N ASP A 48 -5.76 -1.86 -6.18
CA ASP A 48 -5.25 -1.91 -7.54
C ASP A 48 -6.42 -1.90 -8.54
N GLY A 49 -6.68 -0.70 -9.07
CA GLY A 49 -7.72 -0.43 -10.05
C GLY A 49 -7.19 -0.48 -11.47
N ASP A 50 -5.88 -0.33 -11.67
CA ASP A 50 -5.25 -0.38 -13.00
C ASP A 50 -4.73 -1.78 -13.39
N GLY A 51 -4.62 -2.68 -12.43
CA GLY A 51 -4.30 -4.10 -12.60
C GLY A 51 -2.81 -4.37 -12.79
N ASP A 52 -1.93 -3.47 -12.36
CA ASP A 52 -0.48 -3.63 -12.45
C ASP A 52 0.10 -4.51 -11.32
N GLY A 53 -0.72 -4.84 -10.32
CA GLY A 53 -0.33 -5.63 -9.15
C GLY A 53 0.44 -4.81 -8.11
N LEU A 54 0.43 -3.49 -8.23
CA LEU A 54 1.05 -2.53 -7.32
C LEU A 54 -0.03 -1.53 -6.85
N ILE A 55 0.30 -0.69 -5.87
CA ILE A 55 -0.59 0.38 -5.42
C ILE A 55 0.13 1.71 -5.62
N ASN A 56 -0.40 2.55 -6.50
CA ASN A 56 0.13 3.88 -6.70
C ASN A 56 -0.38 4.89 -5.64
N LEU A 57 0.22 6.09 -5.62
CA LEU A 57 -0.09 7.11 -4.61
C LEU A 57 -1.56 7.58 -4.63
N GLU A 58 -2.22 7.57 -5.80
CA GLU A 58 -3.64 7.90 -5.92
C GLU A 58 -4.53 6.80 -5.33
N GLU A 59 -4.24 5.54 -5.65
CA GLU A 59 -4.96 4.36 -5.15
C GLU A 59 -4.79 4.20 -3.63
N PHE A 60 -3.57 4.38 -3.13
CA PHE A 60 -3.28 4.36 -1.70
C PHE A 60 -4.07 5.45 -0.95
N GLY A 61 -4.16 6.65 -1.52
CA GLY A 61 -4.96 7.74 -0.95
C GLY A 61 -6.45 7.42 -0.91
N GLY A 62 -7.00 6.85 -1.99
CA GLY A 62 -8.39 6.39 -2.05
C GLY A 62 -8.69 5.29 -1.04
N TRP A 63 -7.77 4.34 -0.88
CA TRP A 63 -7.88 3.28 0.11
C TRP A 63 -7.84 3.80 1.55
N LEU A 64 -6.88 4.67 1.89
CA LEU A 64 -6.81 5.28 3.22
C LEU A 64 -8.03 6.13 3.56
N GLN A 65 -8.63 6.82 2.57
CA GLN A 65 -9.91 7.50 2.78
C GLN A 65 -11.07 6.54 3.04
N SER A 66 -11.09 5.40 2.35
CA SER A 66 -12.15 4.39 2.50
C SER A 66 -12.01 3.56 3.78
N ALA A 67 -10.81 3.52 4.36
CA ALA A 67 -10.52 2.84 5.63
C ALA A 67 -10.84 3.68 6.88
N ARG A 68 -11.32 4.93 6.71
CA ARG A 68 -11.69 5.84 7.81
C ARG A 68 -13.15 5.73 8.23
#